data_AF-A0A535QKS8-F1
#
_entry.id   AF-A0A535QKS8-F1
#
_cell.length_a   1.000
_cell.length_b   1.000
_cell.length_c   1.000
_cell.angle_alpha   90.00
_cell.angle_beta   90.00
_cell.angle_gamma   90.00
#
_symmetry.space_group_name_H-M   'P 1'
#
loop_
_entity.id
_entity.type
_entity.pdbx_description
1 polymer ?
#
loop_
_entity_poly.entity_id
_entity_poly.type
_entity_poly.pdbx_seq_one_letter_code
_entity_poly.pdbx_strand_id
1 'polypeptide(L)'
;MGWVSDRTVRGARSIRGGRWSSIGRSGNRPPPASRPGSGRVPNLCAADDIDAGAHGTTEHKEELIGMSPTEIETTVQDLARAIAAATIDIDEQGRRIAAAVYDLLAQGDPIIPAEIASHAHEPEALVVATLKGWPGVFWDDQDRVVGFWGLAIPEMDHRFHTENGKPMYAWCALDPFLIVPVIGRSTRVESKDPVTGEPITMTVTPRGINDLSPASAVVSFLAPNKPFDFDVIESFCNFVLNFASHESAERWAAERDGIVLLPAAEAFEVGLRAWSKFHTPASTEGQATA
;
A
#
# COMPACT_ATOMS: atom_id res chain seq x y z
N MET A 1 60.59 2.33 3.71
CA MET A 1 60.27 2.52 5.14
C MET A 1 58.88 3.15 5.17
N GLY A 2 57.76 2.40 5.18
CA GLY A 2 57.15 1.68 6.33
C GLY A 2 56.51 2.73 7.27
N TRP A 3 55.20 2.79 7.61
CA TRP A 3 54.13 1.83 7.94
C TRP A 3 52.75 2.55 7.80
N VAL A 4 51.69 1.99 7.18
CA VAL A 4 50.53 1.18 7.69
C VAL A 4 49.66 1.78 8.81
N SER A 5 48.39 2.12 8.50
CA SER A 5 47.14 1.48 9.02
C SER A 5 45.93 2.17 8.36
N ASP A 6 45.30 1.64 7.32
CA ASP A 6 44.17 0.71 7.33
C ASP A 6 43.33 0.71 8.63
N ARG A 7 42.12 1.28 8.56
CA ARG A 7 41.06 1.04 9.54
C ARG A 7 39.76 0.73 8.79
N THR A 8 39.65 -0.55 8.50
CA THR A 8 38.47 -1.26 8.02
C THR A 8 37.33 -1.10 9.02
N VAL A 9 36.19 -0.52 8.63
CA VAL A 9 34.95 -0.61 9.41
C VAL A 9 34.33 -1.98 9.12
N ARG A 10 34.77 -3.00 9.88
CA ARG A 10 34.05 -4.26 10.05
C ARG A 10 33.25 -4.17 11.34
N GLY A 11 31.93 -4.35 11.28
CA GLY A 11 31.14 -4.58 12.51
C GLY A 11 29.66 -4.23 12.50
N ALA A 12 28.92 -4.33 11.40
CA ALA A 12 27.45 -4.41 11.50
C ALA A 12 27.09 -5.83 11.96
N ARG A 13 26.96 -6.04 13.27
CA ARG A 13 26.36 -7.26 13.83
C ARG A 13 24.87 -7.25 13.49
N SER A 14 24.42 -8.34 12.92
CA SER A 14 23.01 -8.69 12.71
C SER A 14 22.19 -8.39 13.97
N ILE A 15 21.28 -7.43 13.86
CA ILE A 15 20.23 -7.18 14.84
C ILE A 15 19.19 -8.29 14.66
N ARG A 16 19.41 -9.43 15.34
CA ARG A 16 18.38 -10.43 15.62
C ARG A 16 18.00 -10.27 17.08
N GLY A 17 16.86 -9.64 17.33
CA GLY A 17 16.28 -9.57 18.66
C GLY A 17 15.12 -8.61 18.73
N GLY A 18 13.90 -9.14 18.65
CA GLY A 18 12.64 -8.40 18.87
C GLY A 18 11.79 -8.32 17.61
N ARG A 19 10.71 -9.11 17.56
CA ARG A 19 9.52 -9.05 16.67
C ARG A 19 9.66 -8.91 15.13
N TRP A 20 10.84 -8.70 14.56
CA TRP A 20 11.05 -8.53 13.11
C TRP A 20 11.40 -9.85 12.38
N SER A 21 11.59 -10.97 13.09
CA SER A 21 12.14 -12.22 12.51
C SER A 21 11.16 -13.04 11.66
N SER A 22 9.90 -12.61 11.50
CA SER A 22 8.87 -13.35 10.77
C SER A 22 8.48 -12.75 9.41
N ILE A 23 9.01 -11.59 9.02
CA ILE A 23 8.53 -10.84 7.84
C ILE A 23 9.44 -11.01 6.61
N GLY A 24 10.57 -11.72 6.71
CA GLY A 24 11.47 -11.90 5.57
C GLY A 24 12.17 -13.26 5.56
N ARG A 25 11.48 -14.28 5.03
CA ARG A 25 11.98 -15.52 4.36
C ARG A 25 11.08 -16.72 4.67
N SER A 26 10.06 -16.92 3.85
CA SER A 26 9.60 -18.27 3.52
C SER A 26 9.04 -18.27 2.11
N GLY A 27 9.73 -18.94 1.18
CA GLY A 27 9.15 -19.32 -0.09
C GLY A 27 7.99 -20.28 0.18
N ASN A 28 6.76 -19.79 0.04
CA ASN A 28 5.58 -20.63 0.15
C ASN A 28 5.42 -21.42 -1.14
N ARG A 29 5.73 -22.71 -1.08
CA ARG A 29 5.28 -23.70 -2.05
C ARG A 29 3.97 -24.29 -1.52
N PRO A 30 2.83 -24.17 -2.22
CA PRO A 30 1.59 -24.75 -1.74
C PRO A 30 1.62 -26.29 -1.81
N PRO A 31 0.94 -27.01 -0.89
CA PRO A 31 0.82 -28.46 -0.96
C PRO A 31 -0.14 -28.88 -2.09
N PRO A 32 0.03 -30.08 -2.69
CA PRO A 32 -0.79 -30.51 -3.81
C PRO A 32 -2.24 -30.82 -3.39
N ALA A 33 -3.19 -30.37 -4.20
CA ALA A 33 -4.62 -30.60 -4.02
C ALA A 33 -4.99 -32.09 -4.18
N SER A 34 -5.71 -32.63 -3.20
CA SER A 34 -6.33 -33.96 -3.24
C SER A 34 -7.62 -33.94 -4.07
N ARG A 35 -7.69 -34.77 -5.12
CA ARG A 35 -8.91 -35.07 -5.88
C ARG A 35 -9.82 -36.05 -5.13
N PRO A 36 -11.14 -35.85 -5.18
CA PRO A 36 -12.11 -36.93 -5.34
C PRO A 36 -12.85 -36.69 -6.67
N GLY A 37 -13.22 -37.66 -7.50
CA GLY A 37 -13.52 -39.06 -7.30
C GLY A 37 -14.67 -39.33 -8.28
N SER A 38 -14.45 -40.14 -9.30
CA SER A 38 -15.39 -40.44 -10.37
C SER A 38 -16.68 -41.07 -9.84
N GLY A 39 -17.82 -40.40 -10.03
CA GLY A 39 -19.16 -40.91 -9.74
C GLY A 39 -19.93 -41.13 -11.03
N ARG A 40 -20.38 -42.37 -11.24
CA ARG A 40 -20.91 -42.96 -12.46
C ARG A 40 -22.41 -42.64 -12.62
N VAL A 41 -22.81 -42.33 -13.85
CA VAL A 41 -24.22 -42.17 -14.31
C VAL A 41 -24.95 -43.52 -14.27
N PRO A 42 -26.27 -43.53 -13.99
CA PRO A 42 -27.16 -44.48 -14.68
C PRO A 42 -28.34 -43.77 -15.37
N ASN A 43 -28.64 -44.29 -16.56
CA ASN A 43 -29.69 -43.89 -17.49
C ASN A 43 -30.71 -45.04 -17.57
N LEU A 44 -32.03 -44.77 -17.54
CA LEU A 44 -33.15 -45.66 -17.90
C LEU A 44 -34.41 -44.76 -18.10
N CYS A 45 -34.90 -44.49 -19.32
CA CYS A 45 -36.01 -45.16 -20.07
C CYS A 45 -37.38 -45.15 -19.32
N ALA A 46 -38.57 -44.83 -19.86
CA ALA A 46 -39.09 -44.50 -21.20
C ALA A 46 -40.57 -43.99 -21.12
N ALA A 47 -41.02 -43.35 -22.21
CA ALA A 47 -42.37 -43.27 -22.84
C ALA A 47 -43.63 -42.76 -22.09
N ASP A 48 -44.34 -41.76 -22.68
CA ASP A 48 -45.56 -41.96 -23.49
C ASP A 48 -46.13 -40.61 -24.04
N ASP A 49 -46.60 -40.65 -25.30
CA ASP A 49 -47.30 -39.58 -26.05
C ASP A 49 -48.80 -39.55 -25.71
N ILE A 50 -49.48 -38.37 -25.70
CA ILE A 50 -50.82 -38.12 -26.32
C ILE A 50 -50.99 -36.61 -26.65
N ASP A 51 -51.58 -36.36 -27.83
CA ASP A 51 -51.87 -35.13 -28.56
C ASP A 51 -53.15 -34.35 -28.14
N ALA A 52 -53.21 -33.10 -28.62
CA ALA A 52 -54.36 -32.27 -29.02
C ALA A 52 -55.03 -31.28 -28.03
N GLY A 53 -54.96 -29.98 -28.41
CA GLY A 53 -56.17 -29.16 -28.51
C GLY A 53 -56.26 -27.85 -27.71
N ALA A 54 -55.72 -26.77 -28.30
CA ALA A 54 -56.18 -25.37 -28.28
C ALA A 54 -56.92 -24.78 -27.07
N HIS A 55 -56.42 -23.66 -26.54
CA HIS A 55 -57.11 -22.35 -26.53
C HIS A 55 -56.15 -21.26 -26.05
N GLY A 56 -56.20 -20.11 -26.72
CA GLY A 56 -55.20 -19.06 -26.61
C GLY A 56 -55.19 -18.33 -25.27
N THR A 57 -54.06 -17.66 -25.02
CA THR A 57 -53.98 -16.34 -24.40
C THR A 57 -52.57 -15.83 -24.66
N THR A 58 -52.50 -14.58 -25.08
CA THR A 58 -51.30 -13.81 -25.35
C THR A 58 -50.54 -13.62 -24.04
N GLU A 59 -49.41 -14.28 -23.88
CA GLU A 59 -48.42 -13.91 -22.86
C GLU A 59 -47.17 -13.41 -23.58
N HIS A 60 -46.92 -12.11 -23.40
CA HIS A 60 -45.65 -11.49 -23.72
C HIS A 60 -44.58 -12.20 -22.91
N LYS A 61 -43.82 -13.06 -23.58
CA LYS A 61 -42.59 -13.63 -23.05
C LYS A 61 -41.55 -12.52 -23.05
N GLU A 62 -41.57 -11.68 -22.02
CA GLU A 62 -40.44 -10.82 -21.69
C GLU A 62 -39.28 -11.75 -21.36
N GLU A 63 -38.42 -11.90 -22.36
CA GLU A 63 -37.12 -12.52 -22.25
C GLU A 63 -36.32 -11.71 -21.23
N LEU A 64 -36.37 -12.15 -19.97
CA LEU A 64 -35.49 -11.69 -18.91
C LEU A 64 -34.07 -12.05 -19.34
N ILE A 65 -33.43 -11.12 -20.04
CA ILE A 65 -31.99 -11.07 -20.19
C ILE A 65 -31.46 -11.11 -18.77
N GLY A 66 -30.94 -12.26 -18.38
CA GLY A 66 -30.20 -12.42 -17.15
C GLY A 66 -28.99 -11.50 -17.24
N MET A 67 -29.15 -10.27 -16.74
CA MET A 67 -28.02 -9.47 -16.30
C MET A 67 -27.43 -10.24 -15.12
N SER A 68 -26.47 -11.12 -15.43
CA SER A 68 -25.46 -11.52 -14.48
C SER A 68 -24.99 -10.24 -13.77
N PRO A 69 -24.88 -10.21 -12.44
CA PRO A 69 -24.32 -9.05 -11.76
C PRO A 69 -22.95 -8.80 -12.41
N THR A 70 -22.83 -7.71 -13.16
CA THR A 70 -21.51 -7.22 -13.56
C THR A 70 -20.85 -6.91 -12.24
N GLU A 71 -19.82 -7.68 -11.87
CA GLU A 71 -18.96 -7.30 -10.75
C GLU A 71 -18.60 -5.83 -10.96
N ILE A 72 -19.03 -4.96 -10.04
CA ILE A 72 -18.82 -3.53 -10.20
C ILE A 72 -17.31 -3.33 -10.09
N GLU A 73 -16.68 -3.05 -11.22
CA GLU A 73 -15.26 -2.77 -11.30
C GLU A 73 -14.93 -1.63 -10.34
N THR A 74 -14.04 -1.88 -9.38
CA THR A 74 -13.69 -0.89 -8.37
C THR A 74 -12.90 0.24 -9.03
N THR A 75 -13.44 1.45 -9.02
CA THR A 75 -12.78 2.58 -9.68
C THR A 75 -11.67 3.19 -8.81
N VAL A 76 -10.77 3.97 -9.41
CA VAL A 76 -9.78 4.82 -8.70
C VAL A 76 -10.45 5.64 -7.59
N GLN A 77 -11.65 6.18 -7.86
CA GLN A 77 -12.38 6.99 -6.89
C GLN A 77 -12.92 6.17 -5.72
N ASP A 78 -13.35 4.93 -5.96
CA ASP A 78 -13.86 4.04 -4.90
C ASP A 78 -12.73 3.62 -3.98
N LEU A 79 -11.60 3.22 -4.55
CA LEU A 79 -10.42 2.82 -3.79
C LEU A 79 -9.83 3.99 -3.00
N ALA A 80 -9.71 5.18 -3.61
CA ALA A 80 -9.26 6.38 -2.90
C ALA A 80 -10.16 6.73 -1.71
N ARG A 81 -11.49 6.61 -1.86
CA ARG A 81 -12.44 6.84 -0.77
C ARG A 81 -12.30 5.79 0.34
N ALA A 82 -12.14 4.52 -0.01
CA ALA A 82 -11.96 3.44 0.95
C ALA A 82 -10.68 3.64 1.78
N ILE A 83 -9.56 3.98 1.12
CA ILE A 83 -8.29 4.28 1.80
C ILE A 83 -8.42 5.53 2.67
N ALA A 84 -9.00 6.62 2.17
CA ALA A 84 -9.23 7.83 2.96
C ALA A 84 -10.07 7.55 4.22
N ALA A 85 -11.13 6.76 4.10
CA ALA A 85 -11.98 6.38 5.23
C ALA A 85 -11.29 5.46 6.24
N ALA A 86 -10.27 4.70 5.81
CA ALA A 86 -9.49 3.85 6.70
C ALA A 86 -8.37 4.60 7.43
N THR A 87 -7.89 5.72 6.87
CA THR A 87 -6.87 6.56 7.52
C THR A 87 -7.42 7.26 8.74
N ILE A 88 -6.55 7.49 9.73
CA ILE A 88 -6.94 8.24 10.91
C ILE A 88 -7.30 9.69 10.56
N ASP A 89 -8.22 10.27 11.33
CA ASP A 89 -8.43 11.70 11.30
C ASP A 89 -7.50 12.41 12.27
N ILE A 90 -6.87 13.48 11.81
CA ILE A 90 -5.95 14.28 12.61
C ILE A 90 -6.36 15.74 12.54
N ASP A 91 -6.25 16.40 13.68
CA ASP A 91 -6.43 17.84 13.74
C ASP A 91 -5.17 18.58 13.24
N GLU A 92 -5.22 19.90 13.29
CA GLU A 92 -4.14 20.76 12.84
C GLU A 92 -2.84 20.58 13.65
N GLN A 93 -2.94 20.22 14.93
CA GLN A 93 -1.77 19.87 15.75
C GLN A 93 -1.15 18.54 15.28
N GLY A 94 -1.98 17.51 15.07
CA GLY A 94 -1.55 16.25 14.50
C GLY A 94 -0.92 16.42 13.11
N ARG A 95 -1.49 17.28 12.26
CA ARG A 95 -0.93 17.58 10.94
C ARG A 95 0.47 18.18 11.02
N ARG A 96 0.72 19.11 11.94
CA ARG A 96 2.08 19.67 12.18
C ARG A 96 3.06 18.60 12.66
N ILE A 97 2.65 17.76 13.61
CA ILE A 97 3.49 16.67 14.11
C ILE A 97 3.81 15.67 12.98
N ALA A 98 2.83 15.26 12.18
CA ALA A 98 3.03 14.34 11.06
C ALA A 98 3.99 14.92 10.00
N ALA A 99 3.82 16.19 9.64
CA ALA A 99 4.73 16.87 8.71
C ALA A 99 6.16 16.92 9.26
N ALA A 100 6.33 17.23 10.55
CA ALA A 100 7.63 17.23 11.22
C ALA A 100 8.29 15.84 11.19
N VAL A 101 7.53 14.77 11.43
CA VAL A 101 8.04 13.40 11.33
C VAL A 101 8.50 13.11 9.91
N TYR A 102 7.72 13.42 8.87
CA TYR A 102 8.14 13.18 7.49
C TYR A 102 9.40 13.94 7.10
N ASP A 103 9.50 15.23 7.45
CA ASP A 103 10.67 16.04 7.12
C ASP A 103 11.95 15.52 7.79
N LEU A 104 11.86 15.12 9.06
CA LEU A 104 13.00 14.56 9.80
C LEU A 104 13.33 13.14 9.32
N LEU A 105 12.32 12.29 9.12
CA LEU A 105 12.53 10.89 8.72
C LEU A 105 13.11 10.81 7.31
N ALA A 106 12.76 11.76 6.44
CA ALA A 106 13.29 11.89 5.09
C ALA A 106 14.82 12.02 4.99
N GLN A 107 15.50 12.30 6.11
CA GLN A 107 16.97 12.31 6.20
C GLN A 107 17.56 10.90 6.36
N GLY A 108 16.73 9.93 6.74
CA GLY A 108 17.06 8.52 6.84
C GLY A 108 17.74 8.12 8.15
N ASP A 109 17.54 8.89 9.22
CA ASP A 109 17.99 8.57 10.59
C ASP A 109 16.79 8.35 11.54
N PRO A 110 16.92 7.48 12.55
CA PRO A 110 15.96 7.39 13.65
C PRO A 110 15.81 8.73 14.37
N ILE A 111 14.57 9.14 14.65
CA ILE A 111 14.27 10.47 15.20
C ILE A 111 13.93 10.38 16.68
N ILE A 112 14.49 11.25 17.52
CA ILE A 112 14.06 11.35 18.92
C ILE A 112 12.82 12.27 19.04
N PRO A 113 11.89 12.02 19.98
CA PRO A 113 10.70 12.86 20.16
C PRO A 113 10.98 14.36 20.37
N ALA A 114 12.09 14.71 21.03
CA ALA A 114 12.51 16.09 21.23
C ALA A 114 12.78 16.84 19.91
N GLU A 115 13.32 16.17 18.87
CA GLU A 115 13.55 16.78 17.56
C GLU A 115 12.22 17.06 16.86
N ILE A 116 11.29 16.11 16.91
CA ILE A 116 9.94 16.25 16.36
C ILE A 116 9.21 17.41 17.06
N ALA A 117 9.30 17.48 18.39
CA ALA A 117 8.73 18.54 19.21
C ALA A 117 9.27 19.92 18.83
N SER A 118 10.59 20.03 18.69
CA SER A 118 11.24 21.27 18.27
C SER A 118 10.80 21.71 16.87
N HIS A 119 10.69 20.77 15.91
CA HIS A 119 10.32 21.05 14.53
C HIS A 119 8.83 21.35 14.37
N ALA A 120 7.97 20.70 15.15
CA ALA A 120 6.52 20.94 15.16
C ALA A 120 6.09 22.14 16.01
N HIS A 121 7.00 22.70 16.81
CA HIS A 121 6.73 23.73 17.83
C HIS A 121 5.68 23.28 18.87
N GLU A 122 5.77 22.02 19.31
CA GLU A 122 4.86 21.41 20.28
C GLU A 122 5.63 20.90 21.51
N PRO A 123 4.99 20.73 22.69
CA PRO A 123 5.63 20.12 23.84
C PRO A 123 6.00 18.65 23.60
N GLU A 124 7.20 18.23 23.99
CA GLU A 124 7.67 16.85 23.79
C GLU A 124 6.74 15.80 24.39
N ALA A 125 6.24 16.02 25.62
CA ALA A 125 5.31 15.09 26.25
C ALA A 125 4.01 14.91 25.45
N LEU A 126 3.54 15.97 24.79
CA LEU A 126 2.38 15.92 23.90
C LEU A 126 2.71 15.13 22.63
N VAL A 127 3.86 15.40 22.00
CA VAL A 127 4.32 14.66 20.81
C VAL A 127 4.41 13.17 21.09
N VAL A 128 5.03 12.77 22.21
CA VAL A 128 5.13 11.35 22.60
C VAL A 128 3.74 10.73 22.78
N ALA A 129 2.83 11.41 23.48
CA ALA A 129 1.47 10.90 23.71
C ALA A 129 0.70 10.75 22.39
N THR A 130 0.80 11.75 21.50
CA THR A 130 0.17 11.74 20.18
C THR A 130 0.69 10.59 19.31
N LEU A 131 2.02 10.46 19.18
CA LEU A 131 2.63 9.41 18.36
C LEU A 131 2.33 8.00 18.89
N LYS A 132 2.28 7.80 20.21
CA LYS A 132 1.89 6.51 20.81
C LYS A 132 0.40 6.20 20.64
N GLY A 133 -0.43 7.22 20.44
CA GLY A 133 -1.86 7.06 20.16
C GLY A 133 -2.16 6.72 18.70
N TRP A 134 -1.22 6.92 17.79
CA TRP A 134 -1.41 6.67 16.36
C TRP A 134 -1.00 5.25 15.96
N PRO A 135 -1.80 4.58 15.12
CA PRO A 135 -1.35 3.38 14.43
C PRO A 135 -0.25 3.73 13.42
N GLY A 136 0.56 2.73 13.04
CA GLY A 136 1.60 2.92 12.03
C GLY A 136 2.73 3.88 12.48
N VAL A 137 3.07 3.89 13.77
CA VAL A 137 4.30 4.52 14.27
C VAL A 137 5.17 3.44 14.87
N PHE A 138 6.37 3.27 14.32
CA PHE A 138 7.31 2.23 14.72
C PHE A 138 8.50 2.85 15.45
N TRP A 139 8.88 2.19 16.55
CA TRP A 139 9.90 2.65 17.48
C TRP A 139 11.02 1.62 17.56
N ASP A 140 12.26 2.07 17.74
CA ASP A 140 13.38 1.19 18.11
C ASP A 140 13.48 0.98 19.62
N ASP A 141 14.50 0.22 20.05
CA ASP A 141 14.77 -0.08 21.46
C ASP A 141 15.28 1.13 22.27
N GLN A 142 15.54 2.26 21.61
CA GLN A 142 15.98 3.51 22.20
C GLN A 142 14.86 4.57 22.22
N ASP A 143 13.61 4.16 22.02
CA ASP A 143 12.43 5.04 21.94
C ASP A 143 12.55 6.11 20.84
N ARG A 144 13.21 5.79 19.72
CA ARG A 144 13.27 6.64 18.52
C ARG A 144 12.29 6.17 17.46
N VAL A 145 11.70 7.10 16.73
CA VAL A 145 10.83 6.81 15.60
C VAL A 145 11.68 6.33 14.43
N VAL A 146 11.38 5.13 13.93
CA VAL A 146 12.07 4.49 12.79
C VAL A 146 11.13 4.14 11.63
N GLY A 147 9.82 4.34 11.82
CA GLY A 147 8.84 4.19 10.77
C GLY A 147 7.59 4.99 11.07
N PHE A 148 7.01 5.59 10.05
CA PHE A 148 5.85 6.46 10.17
C PHE A 148 5.03 6.43 8.88
N TRP A 149 3.78 5.99 8.98
CA TRP A 149 2.76 6.02 7.92
C TRP A 149 3.33 5.80 6.51
N GLY A 150 3.89 4.61 6.29
CA GLY A 150 4.41 4.19 4.99
C GLY A 150 5.90 4.40 4.79
N LEU A 151 6.59 5.25 5.57
CA LEU A 151 8.04 5.45 5.48
C LEU A 151 8.78 4.66 6.57
N ALA A 152 9.95 4.12 6.24
CA ALA A 152 10.75 3.27 7.12
C ALA A 152 12.26 3.52 6.95
N ILE A 153 12.98 3.45 8.08
CA ILE A 153 14.43 3.29 8.12
C ILE A 153 14.84 1.81 7.95
N PRO A 154 14.18 0.83 8.60
CA PRO A 154 14.48 -0.58 8.36
C PRO A 154 14.28 -0.96 6.89
N GLU A 155 15.14 -1.86 6.39
CA GLU A 155 15.09 -2.31 5.00
C GLU A 155 13.77 -3.01 4.66
N MET A 156 13.14 -2.58 3.57
CA MET A 156 11.96 -3.20 2.94
C MET A 156 12.13 -3.28 1.42
N ASP A 157 11.14 -3.84 0.72
CA ASP A 157 11.24 -4.13 -0.71
C ASP A 157 11.19 -2.88 -1.60
N HIS A 158 10.56 -1.80 -1.14
CA HIS A 158 10.45 -0.54 -1.86
C HIS A 158 11.50 0.44 -1.36
N ARG A 159 12.55 0.70 -2.14
CA ARG A 159 13.59 1.68 -1.80
C ARG A 159 13.12 3.08 -2.17
N PHE A 160 13.28 4.00 -1.22
CA PHE A 160 12.87 5.39 -1.31
C PHE A 160 14.12 6.27 -1.20
N HIS A 161 14.47 6.97 -2.27
CA HIS A 161 15.70 7.77 -2.36
C HIS A 161 15.39 9.26 -2.30
N THR A 162 15.69 9.89 -1.17
CA THR A 162 15.69 11.36 -1.06
C THR A 162 17.01 11.95 -1.53
N GLU A 163 16.96 13.17 -2.04
CA GLU A 163 18.14 13.92 -2.45
C GLU A 163 19.04 14.15 -1.23
N ASN A 164 20.27 13.62 -1.27
CA ASN A 164 21.27 13.66 -0.19
C ASN A 164 20.91 12.90 1.11
N GLY A 165 19.82 12.14 1.14
CA GLY A 165 19.43 11.35 2.30
C GLY A 165 20.09 9.97 2.36
N LYS A 166 20.00 9.33 3.52
CA LYS A 166 20.34 7.92 3.69
C LYS A 166 19.27 7.03 3.05
N PRO A 167 19.58 5.74 2.78
CA PRO A 167 18.57 4.80 2.28
C PRO A 167 17.36 4.75 3.20
N MET A 168 16.19 4.91 2.61
CA MET A 168 14.90 4.70 3.26
C MET A 168 14.06 3.76 2.42
N TYR A 169 12.94 3.36 3.00
CA TYR A 169 12.08 2.36 2.43
C TYR A 169 10.62 2.73 2.62
N ALA A 170 9.78 2.22 1.73
CA ALA A 170 8.34 2.33 1.83
C ALA A 170 7.74 0.97 2.21
N TRP A 171 6.62 0.95 2.94
CA TRP A 171 5.99 -0.31 3.36
C TRP A 171 5.28 -1.02 2.21
N CYS A 172 4.76 -0.26 1.24
CA CYS A 172 4.08 -0.79 0.07
C CYS A 172 4.23 0.11 -1.17
N ALA A 173 3.69 -0.34 -2.30
CA ALA A 173 3.74 0.37 -3.57
C ALA A 173 2.99 1.71 -3.57
N LEU A 174 1.97 1.87 -2.72
CA LEU A 174 1.16 3.09 -2.63
C LEU A 174 1.86 4.20 -1.84
N ASP A 175 2.67 3.86 -0.83
CA ASP A 175 3.22 4.83 0.12
C ASP A 175 4.00 5.97 -0.55
N PRO A 176 4.86 5.73 -1.56
CA PRO A 176 5.52 6.83 -2.25
C PRO A 176 4.54 7.81 -2.92
N PHE A 177 3.39 7.33 -3.40
CA PHE A 177 2.37 8.16 -4.05
C PHE A 177 1.57 9.00 -3.06
N LEU A 178 1.51 8.58 -1.80
CA LEU A 178 0.94 9.33 -0.69
C LEU A 178 1.94 10.36 -0.15
N ILE A 179 3.18 9.93 0.08
CA ILE A 179 4.19 10.69 0.83
C ILE A 179 4.84 11.78 -0.02
N VAL A 180 5.15 11.51 -1.29
CA VAL A 180 5.86 12.50 -2.13
C VAL A 180 5.06 13.79 -2.35
N PRO A 181 3.74 13.75 -2.61
CA PRO A 181 2.94 14.97 -2.65
C PRO A 181 2.93 15.75 -1.33
N VAL A 182 2.99 15.07 -0.17
CA VAL A 182 3.06 15.71 1.15
C VAL A 182 4.41 16.40 1.39
N ILE A 183 5.51 15.72 1.06
CA ILE A 183 6.87 16.27 1.24
C ILE A 183 7.18 17.36 0.19
N GLY A 184 6.50 17.33 -0.96
CA GLY A 184 6.68 18.31 -2.04
C GLY A 184 8.01 18.17 -2.81
N ARG A 185 8.75 17.07 -2.61
CA ARG A 185 10.05 16.80 -3.25
C ARG A 185 10.01 15.50 -4.03
N SER A 186 10.40 15.53 -5.31
CA SER A 186 10.47 14.34 -6.15
C SER A 186 11.46 13.32 -5.60
N THR A 187 11.12 12.04 -5.71
CA THR A 187 11.89 10.93 -5.12
C THR A 187 12.03 9.79 -6.13
N ARG A 188 13.24 9.23 -6.24
CA ARG A 188 13.44 7.99 -7.00
C ARG A 188 13.00 6.80 -6.15
N VAL A 189 12.21 5.92 -6.74
CA VAL A 189 11.70 4.71 -6.09
C VAL A 189 12.17 3.49 -6.89
N GLU A 190 12.68 2.49 -6.18
CA GLU A 190 13.01 1.18 -6.73
C GLU A 190 12.20 0.11 -6.02
N SER A 191 11.66 -0.82 -6.78
CA SER A 191 10.88 -1.95 -6.31
C SER A 191 11.25 -3.19 -7.14
N LYS A 192 10.67 -4.33 -6.81
CA LYS A 192 10.76 -5.54 -7.63
C LYS A 192 9.39 -6.17 -7.77
N ASP A 193 9.19 -6.80 -8.91
CA ASP A 193 8.05 -7.69 -9.12
C ASP A 193 8.18 -8.90 -8.18
N PRO A 194 7.19 -9.21 -7.33
CA PRO A 194 7.30 -10.30 -6.36
C PRO A 194 7.19 -11.69 -6.99
N VAL A 195 6.73 -11.80 -8.23
CA VAL A 195 6.58 -13.06 -8.98
C VAL A 195 7.81 -13.33 -9.83
N THR A 196 8.31 -12.31 -10.55
CA THR A 196 9.41 -12.48 -11.52
C THR A 196 10.77 -12.01 -10.99
N GLY A 197 10.78 -11.14 -9.98
CA GLY A 197 11.98 -10.47 -9.46
C GLY A 197 12.49 -9.33 -10.35
N GLU A 198 11.79 -9.01 -11.44
CA GLU A 198 12.18 -7.93 -12.36
C GLU A 198 12.20 -6.57 -11.63
N PRO A 199 13.26 -5.75 -11.80
CA PRO A 199 13.33 -4.45 -11.17
C PRO A 199 12.28 -3.50 -11.78
N ILE A 200 11.60 -2.77 -10.90
CA ILE A 200 10.65 -1.73 -11.26
C ILE A 200 11.19 -0.43 -10.69
N THR A 201 11.31 0.60 -11.51
CA THR A 201 11.89 1.87 -11.09
C THR A 201 11.06 3.03 -11.61
N MET A 202 10.96 4.09 -10.82
CA MET A 202 10.17 5.26 -11.16
C MET A 202 10.64 6.50 -10.42
N THR A 203 10.43 7.67 -10.99
CA THR A 203 10.59 8.96 -10.32
C THR A 203 9.21 9.46 -9.93
N VAL A 204 8.86 9.40 -8.65
CA VAL A 204 7.60 9.96 -8.14
C VAL A 204 7.79 11.44 -7.92
N THR A 205 6.88 12.25 -8.43
CA THR A 205 6.84 13.71 -8.24
C THR A 205 5.55 14.09 -7.52
N PRO A 206 5.44 15.32 -6.97
CA PRO A 206 4.19 15.78 -6.37
C PRO A 206 2.98 15.81 -7.32
N ARG A 207 3.19 15.66 -8.63
CA ARG A 207 2.16 15.77 -9.67
C ARG A 207 1.98 14.51 -10.53
N GLY A 208 2.74 13.46 -10.29
CA GLY A 208 2.68 12.24 -11.09
C GLY A 208 3.98 11.45 -11.09
N ILE A 209 3.99 10.37 -11.87
CA ILE A 209 5.13 9.47 -12.04
C ILE A 209 5.85 9.78 -13.35
N ASN A 210 7.18 9.90 -13.29
CA ASN A 210 8.08 10.01 -14.43
C ASN A 210 9.03 8.80 -14.47
N ASP A 211 9.70 8.58 -15.62
CA ASP A 211 10.76 7.57 -15.79
C ASP A 211 10.38 6.15 -15.31
N LEU A 212 9.10 5.79 -15.48
CA LEU A 212 8.57 4.50 -15.10
C LEU A 212 9.14 3.41 -16.02
N SER A 213 9.79 2.41 -15.42
CA SER A 213 10.34 1.26 -16.13
C SER A 213 10.14 -0.03 -15.32
N PRO A 214 9.52 -1.07 -15.90
CA PRO A 214 8.88 -1.07 -17.23
C PRO A 214 7.64 -0.18 -17.27
N ALA A 215 7.32 0.38 -18.45
CA ALA A 215 6.15 1.25 -18.63
C ALA A 215 4.80 0.51 -18.41
N SER A 216 4.82 -0.81 -18.45
CA SER A 216 3.68 -1.70 -18.19
C SER A 216 3.45 -1.98 -16.70
N ALA A 217 4.14 -1.29 -15.80
CA ALA A 217 4.04 -1.58 -14.37
C ALA A 217 2.62 -1.38 -13.83
N VAL A 218 2.20 -2.32 -12.98
CA VAL A 218 0.86 -2.41 -12.37
C VAL A 218 1.02 -2.42 -10.85
N VAL A 219 0.03 -1.89 -10.15
CA VAL A 219 -0.06 -1.91 -8.70
C VAL A 219 -1.29 -2.70 -8.28
N SER A 220 -1.11 -3.65 -7.36
CA SER A 220 -2.25 -4.33 -6.73
C SER A 220 -2.81 -3.52 -5.57
N PHE A 221 -4.09 -3.69 -5.30
CA PHE A 221 -4.77 -3.11 -4.16
C PHE A 221 -5.77 -4.08 -3.56
N LEU A 222 -6.01 -3.91 -2.27
CA LEU A 222 -7.19 -4.41 -1.57
C LEU A 222 -7.94 -3.19 -1.05
N ALA A 223 -9.24 -3.07 -1.35
CA ALA A 223 -10.04 -1.97 -0.81
C ALA A 223 -10.20 -2.15 0.72
N PRO A 224 -9.72 -1.20 1.56
CA PRO A 224 -9.91 -1.31 3.00
C PRO A 224 -11.39 -1.29 3.36
N ASN A 225 -11.81 -2.18 4.24
CA ASN A 225 -13.19 -2.25 4.75
C ASN A 225 -13.29 -1.93 6.25
N LYS A 226 -12.17 -1.59 6.89
CA LYS A 226 -12.06 -1.19 8.29
C LYS A 226 -10.98 -0.13 8.45
N PRO A 227 -10.98 0.65 9.56
CA PRO A 227 -9.89 1.56 9.89
C PRO A 227 -8.55 0.84 9.96
N PHE A 228 -7.48 1.52 9.55
CA PHE A 228 -6.12 1.03 9.73
C PHE A 228 -5.76 0.99 11.21
N ASP A 229 -5.19 -0.13 11.63
CA ASP A 229 -4.76 -0.40 13.00
C ASP A 229 -3.23 -0.58 13.05
N PHE A 230 -2.71 -1.05 14.19
CA PHE A 230 -1.27 -1.23 14.38
C PHE A 230 -0.67 -2.33 13.48
N ASP A 231 -1.50 -3.16 12.84
CA ASP A 231 -1.10 -4.23 11.93
C ASP A 231 -1.37 -3.84 10.46
N VAL A 232 -1.35 -2.53 10.14
CA VAL A 232 -1.59 -2.01 8.77
C VAL A 232 -0.62 -2.60 7.74
N ILE A 233 0.61 -2.92 8.13
CA ILE A 233 1.58 -3.53 7.23
C ILE A 233 1.08 -4.92 6.81
N GLU A 234 0.71 -5.74 7.79
CA GLU A 234 0.25 -7.11 7.58
C GLU A 234 -1.11 -7.19 6.89
N SER A 235 -2.03 -6.29 7.26
CA SER A 235 -3.43 -6.31 6.82
C SER A 235 -3.68 -5.58 5.50
N PHE A 236 -2.80 -4.67 5.09
CA PHE A 236 -2.96 -3.86 3.88
C PHE A 236 -1.70 -3.82 3.03
N CYS A 237 -0.56 -3.33 3.55
CA CYS A 237 0.65 -3.08 2.75
C CYS A 237 1.16 -4.35 2.03
N ASN A 238 1.06 -5.52 2.66
CA ASN A 238 1.43 -6.80 2.06
C ASN A 238 0.61 -7.19 0.81
N PHE A 239 -0.49 -6.50 0.52
CA PHE A 239 -1.33 -6.71 -0.66
C PHE A 239 -1.20 -5.58 -1.69
N VAL A 240 -0.43 -4.53 -1.38
CA VAL A 240 -0.25 -3.35 -2.23
C VAL A 240 1.15 -3.37 -2.84
N LEU A 241 1.30 -4.09 -3.94
CA LEU A 241 2.60 -4.45 -4.51
C LEU A 241 2.76 -3.91 -5.93
N ASN A 242 4.00 -3.68 -6.35
CA ASN A 242 4.34 -3.33 -7.73
C ASN A 242 4.62 -4.61 -8.54
N PHE A 243 4.13 -4.67 -9.78
CA PHE A 243 4.37 -5.73 -10.75
C PHE A 243 4.92 -5.13 -12.03
N ALA A 244 5.81 -5.85 -12.70
CA ALA A 244 6.43 -5.40 -13.95
C ALA A 244 5.44 -5.45 -15.13
N SER A 245 4.42 -6.29 -15.03
CA SER A 245 3.38 -6.45 -16.05
C SER A 245 2.05 -6.88 -15.44
N HIS A 246 0.97 -6.66 -16.20
CA HIS A 246 -0.37 -7.13 -15.84
C HIS A 246 -0.44 -8.66 -15.71
N GLU A 247 0.21 -9.41 -16.61
CA GLU A 247 0.26 -10.87 -16.55
C GLU A 247 0.88 -11.38 -15.24
N SER A 248 1.94 -10.72 -14.78
CA SER A 248 2.59 -11.04 -13.51
C SER A 248 1.67 -10.78 -12.32
N ALA A 249 0.98 -9.63 -12.35
CA ALA A 249 0.00 -9.24 -11.34
C ALA A 249 -1.19 -10.21 -11.27
N GLU A 250 -1.75 -10.61 -12.42
CA GLU A 250 -2.84 -11.59 -12.51
C GLU A 250 -2.44 -12.95 -11.94
N ARG A 251 -1.22 -13.42 -12.23
CA ARG A 251 -0.71 -14.68 -11.67
C ARG A 251 -0.67 -14.66 -10.15
N TRP A 252 -0.27 -13.53 -9.57
CA TRP A 252 -0.28 -13.34 -8.12
C TRP A 252 -1.71 -13.19 -7.57
N ALA A 253 -2.58 -12.46 -8.28
CA ALA A 253 -3.96 -12.23 -7.87
C ALA A 253 -4.84 -13.48 -7.94
N ALA A 254 -4.55 -14.44 -8.82
CA ALA A 254 -5.39 -15.63 -9.05
C ALA A 254 -5.64 -16.52 -7.81
N GLU A 255 -4.82 -16.39 -6.77
CA GLU A 255 -4.97 -17.13 -5.51
C GLU A 255 -5.62 -16.27 -4.40
N ARG A 256 -6.15 -15.09 -4.73
CA ARG A 256 -6.57 -14.04 -3.78
C ARG A 256 -7.85 -13.35 -4.25
N ASP A 257 -8.85 -13.30 -3.38
CA ASP A 257 -10.10 -12.59 -3.67
C ASP A 257 -9.98 -11.09 -3.38
N GLY A 258 -10.72 -10.28 -4.14
CA GLY A 258 -10.86 -8.83 -3.89
C GLY A 258 -9.64 -7.98 -4.28
N ILE A 259 -8.70 -8.54 -5.04
CA ILE A 259 -7.57 -7.79 -5.57
C ILE A 259 -8.01 -6.93 -6.76
N VAL A 260 -7.69 -5.64 -6.68
CA VAL A 260 -7.85 -4.68 -7.77
C VAL A 260 -6.47 -4.41 -8.37
N LEU A 261 -6.34 -4.46 -9.68
CA LEU A 261 -5.09 -4.19 -10.40
C LEU A 261 -5.23 -2.89 -11.18
N LEU A 262 -4.33 -1.93 -10.95
CA LEU A 262 -4.33 -0.65 -11.64
C LEU A 262 -2.97 -0.37 -12.29
N PRO A 263 -2.92 0.22 -13.49
CA PRO A 263 -1.69 0.79 -14.01
C PRO A 263 -1.06 1.76 -13.00
N ALA A 264 0.27 1.80 -12.92
CA ALA A 264 0.96 2.62 -11.90
C ALA A 264 0.55 4.12 -11.94
N ALA A 265 0.24 4.66 -13.12
CA ALA A 265 -0.26 6.03 -13.26
C ALA A 265 -1.63 6.24 -12.59
N GLU A 266 -2.54 5.27 -12.67
CA GLU A 266 -3.84 5.32 -12.00
C GLU A 266 -3.71 5.06 -10.50
N ALA A 267 -2.77 4.19 -10.10
CA ALA A 267 -2.42 3.97 -8.71
C ALA A 267 -1.89 5.24 -8.02
N PHE A 268 -1.16 6.09 -8.76
CA PHE A 268 -0.76 7.41 -8.26
C PHE A 268 -1.98 8.29 -7.95
N GLU A 269 -2.98 8.32 -8.84
CA GLU A 269 -4.22 9.08 -8.65
C GLU A 269 -5.01 8.60 -7.42
N VAL A 270 -4.98 7.29 -7.12
CA VAL A 270 -5.56 6.75 -5.87
C VAL A 270 -4.91 7.42 -4.65
N GLY A 271 -3.57 7.46 -4.60
CA GLY A 271 -2.84 8.06 -3.48
C GLY A 271 -3.12 9.56 -3.33
N LEU A 272 -3.03 10.31 -4.43
CA LEU A 272 -3.26 11.74 -4.45
C LEU A 272 -4.65 12.11 -3.90
N ARG A 273 -5.68 11.35 -4.29
CA ARG A 273 -7.06 11.56 -3.84
C ARG A 273 -7.27 11.12 -2.40
N ALA A 274 -6.73 9.96 -2.02
CA ALA A 274 -6.88 9.39 -0.68
C ALA A 274 -6.35 10.33 0.41
N TRP A 275 -5.25 11.05 0.14
CA TRP A 275 -4.64 11.97 1.09
C TRP A 275 -4.85 13.46 0.77
N SER A 276 -5.84 13.81 -0.06
CA SER A 276 -6.13 15.20 -0.47
C SER A 276 -6.12 16.24 0.67
N LYS A 277 -6.55 15.86 1.88
CA LYS A 277 -6.51 16.69 3.10
C LYS A 277 -5.11 17.11 3.55
N PHE A 278 -4.08 16.32 3.23
CA PHE A 278 -2.68 16.62 3.53
C PHE A 278 -2.02 17.52 2.48
N HIS A 279 -2.60 17.62 1.28
CA HIS A 279 -2.03 18.35 0.14
C HIS A 279 -2.58 19.79 0.01
N THR A 280 -3.73 20.07 0.63
CA THR A 280 -4.36 21.38 0.54
C THR A 280 -3.71 22.32 1.56
N PRO A 281 -3.16 23.47 1.15
CA PRO A 281 -2.66 24.45 2.11
C PRO A 281 -3.79 24.82 3.07
N ALA A 282 -3.52 24.83 4.38
CA ALA A 282 -4.45 25.41 5.34
C ALA A 282 -4.78 26.82 4.84
N SER A 283 -6.06 27.07 4.51
CA SER A 283 -6.51 28.38 4.05
C SER A 283 -6.04 29.43 5.04
N THR A 284 -5.23 30.38 4.58
CA THR A 284 -4.94 31.59 5.33
C THR A 284 -6.18 32.48 5.33
N GLU A 285 -7.28 32.02 5.93
CA GLU A 285 -8.45 32.82 6.22
C GLU A 285 -8.48 33.08 7.72
N GLY A 286 -7.98 34.24 8.13
CA GLY A 286 -8.14 34.68 9.51
C GLY A 286 -7.10 35.63 10.09
N GLN A 287 -6.29 36.37 9.30
CA GLN A 287 -5.56 37.53 9.84
C GLN A 287 -5.58 38.69 8.84
N ALA A 288 -6.70 39.41 8.82
CA ALA A 288 -6.76 40.81 8.43
C ALA A 288 -8.02 41.45 9.02
N THR A 289 -8.00 41.74 10.32
CA THR A 289 -8.72 42.89 10.91
C THR A 289 -8.20 43.15 12.33
N ALA A 290 -7.30 44.12 12.47
CA ALA A 290 -7.29 45.15 13.52
C ALA A 290 -6.17 46.15 13.22
#